data_AF-A0A0S7XG60-F1
#
_entry.id   AF-A0A0S7XG60-F1
#
_cell.length_a   1.000
_cell.length_b   1.000
_cell.length_c   1.000
_cell.angle_alpha   90.00
_cell.angle_beta   90.00
_cell.angle_gamma   90.00
#
_symmetry.space_group_name_H-M   'P 1'
#
loop_
_entity.id
_entity.type
_entity.pdbx_description
1 polymer ?
#
loop_
_entity_poly.entity_id
_entity_poly.type
_entity_poly.pdbx_seq_one_letter_code
_entity_poly.pdbx_strand_id
1 'polypeptide(L)'
;MPIIRTYCYIAPVLVFFLSLATGCDKDHVDTPLPPHMDKIVVKPDGSGDYSTIQAAVDAAEDGQWIDLYEGRFSGSGNRNINLRGKAITIFGVTRPTQVVIDCEGLGRAFICQSGGGTSIWNVDIVNGFADRGGAVFCDSSSSPSFLLCSFSFNVATNQGGVCYAGAGCSPRFSDCEFRRNSAPLGGVLYCTNASPVLSGSSFVDNVGTHGASIYCLSSDSTIALTLSGCRFSGNAASVEGGAVWCRGASLLLTSCVFTGNSALAAGGGLLCLSSARPTLESCTFSNNYSTRGGGAVWCSNETVSTFISCTFYGNSAAFGGALYLNEPTVFSWLDRCVVAFCPKGEAVFITGSGLAVLNCCDLYGNAGGDWIGSYASQLGVRGNVSKDPLFCSPESGDFRLLPESPCGSDSTGCGNMGAWPVGCESQSYPETYAANPR
;
A
#
# COMPACT_ATOMS: atom_id res chain seq x y z
N MET A 1 0.49 -57.36 15.38
CA MET A 1 0.79 -55.92 15.41
C MET A 1 0.00 -55.24 14.29
N PRO A 2 -1.08 -54.50 14.59
CA PRO A 2 -1.77 -53.72 13.58
C PRO A 2 -1.07 -52.35 13.42
N ILE A 3 -0.86 -51.94 12.17
CA ILE A 3 -0.37 -50.62 11.82
C ILE A 3 -1.56 -49.65 11.96
N ILE A 4 -1.49 -48.79 12.98
CA ILE A 4 -2.40 -47.66 13.17
C ILE A 4 -2.07 -46.62 12.11
N ARG A 5 -3.01 -46.36 11.19
CA ARG A 5 -2.97 -45.17 10.32
C ARG A 5 -3.59 -44.00 11.09
N THR A 6 -2.74 -43.11 11.60
CA THR A 6 -3.16 -41.83 12.13
C THR A 6 -3.47 -40.89 10.96
N TYR A 7 -4.74 -40.48 10.82
CA TYR A 7 -5.12 -39.38 9.94
C TYR A 7 -4.73 -38.06 10.63
N CYS A 8 -3.73 -37.36 10.11
CA CYS A 8 -3.49 -35.96 10.46
C CYS A 8 -4.44 -35.10 9.62
N TYR A 9 -5.46 -34.55 10.28
CA TYR A 9 -6.24 -33.42 9.77
C TYR A 9 -5.32 -32.19 9.72
N ILE A 10 -4.92 -31.77 8.51
CA ILE A 10 -4.31 -30.46 8.25
C ILE A 10 -5.38 -29.61 7.58
N ALA A 11 -5.69 -28.47 8.20
CA ALA A 11 -6.69 -27.51 7.77
C ALA A 11 -6.40 -26.94 6.34
N PRO A 12 -7.43 -26.66 5.52
CA PRO A 12 -7.28 -26.28 4.11
C PRO A 12 -7.02 -24.76 3.93
N VAL A 13 -6.12 -24.17 4.70
CA VAL A 13 -5.79 -22.72 4.60
C VAL A 13 -4.46 -22.48 3.88
N LEU A 14 -3.66 -23.52 3.62
CA LEU A 14 -2.24 -23.34 3.22
C LEU A 14 -1.92 -23.52 1.73
N VAL A 15 -2.87 -23.86 0.85
CA VAL A 15 -2.54 -24.24 -0.54
C VAL A 15 -2.50 -23.05 -1.52
N PHE A 16 -2.99 -21.85 -1.14
CA PHE A 16 -3.01 -20.69 -2.05
C PHE A 16 -1.80 -19.74 -1.95
N PHE A 17 -0.83 -19.98 -1.07
CA PHE A 17 0.26 -19.02 -0.79
C PHE A 17 1.60 -19.27 -1.50
N LEU A 18 1.68 -20.16 -2.49
CA LEU A 18 2.96 -20.60 -3.08
C LEU A 18 3.27 -20.12 -4.50
N SER A 19 2.60 -19.09 -5.03
CA SER A 19 2.90 -18.56 -6.37
C SER A 19 3.50 -17.14 -6.43
N LEU A 20 3.73 -16.45 -5.31
CA LEU A 20 4.40 -15.14 -5.34
C LEU A 20 5.92 -15.27 -5.27
N ALA A 21 6.51 -15.92 -6.26
CA ALA A 21 7.94 -15.91 -6.51
C ALA A 21 8.25 -16.34 -7.96
N THR A 22 7.78 -15.57 -8.94
CA THR A 22 8.38 -15.37 -10.28
C THR A 22 7.44 -14.49 -11.09
N GLY A 23 7.99 -13.58 -11.89
CA GLY A 23 7.21 -12.72 -12.78
C GLY A 23 6.41 -13.54 -13.81
N CYS A 24 5.28 -12.97 -14.22
CA CYS A 24 4.31 -13.52 -15.17
C CYS A 24 3.62 -14.83 -14.76
N ASP A 25 2.46 -14.70 -14.11
CA ASP A 25 1.24 -15.22 -14.74
C ASP A 25 0.00 -14.47 -14.23
N LYS A 26 -0.75 -13.86 -15.16
CA LYS A 26 -2.06 -13.23 -14.90
C LYS A 26 -3.22 -14.24 -15.09
N ASP A 27 -2.92 -15.52 -15.17
CA ASP A 27 -3.85 -16.56 -15.61
C ASP A 27 -4.36 -17.48 -14.48
N HIS A 28 -4.67 -16.91 -13.31
CA HIS A 28 -5.41 -17.63 -12.25
C HIS A 28 -6.92 -17.42 -12.34
N VAL A 29 -7.49 -17.56 -13.54
CA VAL A 29 -8.94 -17.43 -13.79
C VAL A 29 -9.69 -18.77 -13.67
N ASP A 30 -9.05 -19.94 -13.81
CA ASP A 30 -9.79 -21.17 -14.11
C ASP A 30 -9.64 -22.35 -13.12
N THR A 31 -9.23 -22.14 -11.87
CA THR A 31 -9.38 -23.21 -10.85
C THR A 31 -10.77 -23.12 -10.21
N PRO A 32 -11.66 -24.12 -10.38
CA PRO A 32 -12.91 -24.18 -9.63
C PRO A 32 -12.60 -24.17 -8.14
N LEU A 33 -13.25 -23.28 -7.40
CA LEU A 33 -13.08 -23.22 -5.96
C LEU A 33 -13.54 -24.53 -5.31
N PRO A 34 -12.89 -24.97 -4.23
CA PRO A 34 -13.31 -26.17 -3.53
C PRO A 34 -14.79 -26.05 -3.14
N PRO A 35 -15.60 -27.11 -3.29
CA PRO A 35 -16.99 -27.06 -2.85
C PRO A 35 -17.04 -26.88 -1.33
N HIS A 36 -17.52 -25.71 -0.87
CA HIS A 36 -17.88 -25.47 0.52
C HIS A 36 -19.27 -26.10 0.77
N MET A 37 -19.29 -27.24 1.47
CA MET A 37 -20.49 -28.07 1.64
C MET A 37 -21.55 -27.46 2.58
N ASP A 38 -21.17 -26.52 3.44
CA ASP A 38 -22.06 -25.81 4.36
C ASP A 38 -21.93 -24.30 4.12
N LYS A 39 -22.94 -23.73 3.46
CA LYS A 39 -22.97 -22.33 3.04
C LYS A 39 -24.37 -21.76 3.00
N ILE A 40 -24.45 -20.45 3.16
CA ILE A 40 -25.66 -19.66 2.95
C ILE A 40 -25.55 -18.97 1.59
N VAL A 41 -26.54 -19.18 0.71
CA VAL A 41 -26.58 -18.56 -0.63
C VAL A 41 -27.36 -17.26 -0.57
N VAL A 42 -26.73 -16.16 -0.96
CA VAL A 42 -27.39 -14.84 -1.01
C VAL A 42 -27.45 -14.36 -2.45
N LYS A 43 -28.66 -14.03 -2.90
CA LYS A 43 -28.93 -13.49 -4.24
C LYS A 43 -29.81 -12.26 -4.14
N PRO A 44 -29.45 -11.13 -4.74
CA PRO A 44 -30.22 -9.88 -4.60
C PRO A 44 -31.60 -9.95 -5.28
N ASP A 45 -31.81 -10.90 -6.20
CA ASP A 45 -33.11 -11.17 -6.85
C ASP A 45 -34.10 -11.98 -5.99
N GLY A 46 -33.67 -12.45 -4.80
CA GLY A 46 -34.48 -13.24 -3.89
C GLY A 46 -34.56 -14.74 -4.19
N SER A 47 -33.79 -15.24 -5.16
CA SER A 47 -33.77 -16.67 -5.50
C SER A 47 -32.78 -17.52 -4.66
N GLY A 48 -32.06 -16.91 -3.71
CA GLY A 48 -31.18 -17.56 -2.74
C GLY A 48 -31.88 -17.82 -1.41
N ASP A 49 -31.14 -18.33 -0.41
CA ASP A 49 -31.64 -18.52 0.96
C ASP A 49 -32.02 -17.16 1.60
N TYR A 50 -31.27 -16.11 1.25
CA TYR A 50 -31.56 -14.73 1.64
C TYR A 50 -31.40 -13.78 0.45
N SER A 51 -32.14 -12.67 0.49
CA SER A 51 -31.98 -11.55 -0.46
C SER A 51 -31.10 -10.42 0.06
N THR A 52 -30.73 -10.45 1.34
CA THR A 52 -29.90 -9.42 1.97
C THR A 52 -28.75 -10.01 2.75
N ILE A 53 -27.62 -9.31 2.74
CA ILE A 53 -26.39 -9.75 3.38
C ILE A 53 -26.56 -9.75 4.91
N GLN A 54 -27.23 -8.73 5.49
CA GLN A 54 -27.46 -8.68 6.93
C GLN A 54 -28.27 -9.88 7.45
N ALA A 55 -29.31 -10.31 6.72
CA ALA A 55 -30.12 -11.45 7.13
C ALA A 55 -29.29 -12.76 7.13
N ALA A 56 -28.43 -12.93 6.12
CA ALA A 56 -27.49 -14.05 6.07
C ALA A 56 -26.47 -13.99 7.23
N VAL A 57 -25.90 -12.81 7.52
CA VAL A 57 -24.98 -12.61 8.65
C VAL A 57 -25.65 -12.92 9.99
N ASP A 58 -26.90 -12.50 10.18
CA ASP A 58 -27.63 -12.75 11.42
C ASP A 58 -27.90 -14.27 11.62
N ALA A 59 -28.15 -15.00 10.53
CA ALA A 59 -28.37 -16.45 10.55
C ALA A 59 -27.09 -17.29 10.64
N ALA A 60 -25.96 -16.80 10.11
CA ALA A 60 -24.73 -17.57 10.01
C ALA A 60 -24.14 -17.98 11.36
N GLU A 61 -23.55 -19.17 11.45
CA GLU A 61 -22.74 -19.60 12.59
C GLU A 61 -21.25 -19.29 12.36
N ASP A 62 -20.45 -19.24 13.42
CA ASP A 62 -19.01 -19.07 13.29
C ASP A 62 -18.39 -20.20 12.44
N GLY A 63 -17.50 -19.84 11.51
CA GLY A 63 -16.88 -20.72 10.53
C GLY A 63 -17.64 -20.87 9.22
N GLN A 64 -18.88 -20.39 9.14
CA GLN A 64 -19.74 -20.57 7.97
C GLN A 64 -19.40 -19.62 6.82
N TRP A 65 -19.70 -20.08 5.60
CA TRP A 65 -19.57 -19.32 4.36
C TRP A 65 -20.91 -18.70 3.95
N ILE A 66 -20.85 -17.45 3.50
CA ILE A 66 -21.95 -16.71 2.89
C ILE A 66 -21.54 -16.42 1.44
N ASP A 67 -22.10 -17.17 0.50
CA ASP A 67 -21.83 -17.04 -0.93
C ASP A 67 -22.73 -15.95 -1.51
N LEU A 68 -22.12 -14.85 -1.94
CA LEU A 68 -22.79 -13.79 -2.70
C LEU A 68 -22.71 -14.13 -4.19
N TYR A 69 -23.87 -14.29 -4.82
CA TYR A 69 -23.97 -14.47 -6.27
C TYR A 69 -24.09 -13.12 -6.98
N GLU A 70 -23.87 -13.15 -8.30
CA GLU A 70 -23.86 -11.98 -9.17
C GLU A 70 -25.04 -11.03 -8.92
N GLY A 71 -24.75 -9.72 -8.94
CA GLY A 71 -25.75 -8.69 -8.81
C GLY A 71 -25.34 -7.54 -7.90
N ARG A 72 -26.21 -6.52 -7.86
CA ARG A 72 -26.05 -5.34 -7.03
C ARG A 72 -26.88 -5.48 -5.75
N PHE A 73 -26.19 -5.53 -4.62
CA PHE A 73 -26.75 -5.52 -3.28
C PHE A 73 -26.86 -4.07 -2.82
N SER A 74 -28.07 -3.53 -2.90
CA SER A 74 -28.42 -2.18 -2.43
C SER A 74 -29.66 -2.22 -1.53
N GLY A 75 -30.04 -1.09 -0.95
CA GLY A 75 -31.22 -1.02 -0.09
C GLY A 75 -30.98 -1.48 1.36
N SER A 76 -32.07 -1.52 2.13
CA SER A 76 -32.03 -1.91 3.54
C SER A 76 -31.57 -3.37 3.68
N GLY A 77 -30.64 -3.63 4.60
CA GLY A 77 -30.06 -4.96 4.83
C GLY A 77 -28.80 -5.26 3.98
N ASN A 78 -28.47 -4.42 3.00
CA ASN A 78 -27.26 -4.53 2.18
C ASN A 78 -26.27 -3.37 2.39
N ARG A 79 -26.59 -2.47 3.33
CA ARG A 79 -25.72 -1.41 3.83
C ARG A 79 -25.81 -1.36 5.35
N ASN A 80 -24.79 -0.78 5.98
CA ASN A 80 -24.57 -0.76 7.42
C ASN A 80 -24.61 -2.18 8.01
N ILE A 81 -24.03 -3.14 7.29
CA ILE A 81 -24.02 -4.55 7.65
C ILE A 81 -23.18 -4.70 8.92
N ASN A 82 -23.83 -5.05 10.02
CA ASN A 82 -23.17 -5.35 11.27
C ASN A 82 -22.71 -6.81 11.25
N LEU A 83 -21.40 -7.02 11.31
CA LEU A 83 -20.77 -8.34 11.25
C LEU A 83 -20.92 -9.17 12.54
N ARG A 84 -21.51 -8.58 13.60
CA ARG A 84 -21.82 -9.23 14.88
C ARG A 84 -20.63 -9.84 15.62
N GLY A 85 -19.40 -9.54 15.23
CA GLY A 85 -18.21 -10.22 15.74
C GLY A 85 -18.11 -11.69 15.33
N LYS A 86 -18.82 -12.12 14.28
CA LYS A 86 -18.82 -13.52 13.84
C LYS A 86 -17.56 -13.86 13.05
N ALA A 87 -17.03 -15.06 13.25
CA ALA A 87 -15.92 -15.61 12.47
C ALA A 87 -16.42 -16.25 11.16
N ILE A 88 -17.06 -15.47 10.29
CA ILE A 88 -17.67 -15.92 9.03
C ILE A 88 -16.86 -15.51 7.80
N THR A 89 -17.11 -16.16 6.66
CA THR A 89 -16.57 -15.74 5.35
C THR A 89 -17.70 -15.25 4.45
N ILE A 90 -17.60 -14.03 3.93
CA ILE A 90 -18.49 -13.47 2.92
C ILE A 90 -17.73 -13.47 1.59
N PHE A 91 -18.21 -14.21 0.60
CA PHE A 91 -17.46 -14.50 -0.61
C PHE A 91 -18.28 -14.24 -1.89
N GLY A 92 -17.80 -13.36 -2.77
CA GLY A 92 -18.37 -13.20 -4.11
C GLY A 92 -17.94 -14.33 -5.03
N VAL A 93 -18.89 -15.13 -5.54
CA VAL A 93 -18.57 -16.43 -6.17
C VAL A 93 -18.00 -16.36 -7.59
N THR A 94 -18.10 -15.22 -8.28
CA THR A 94 -17.65 -15.06 -9.69
C THR A 94 -16.29 -14.37 -9.79
N ARG A 95 -15.42 -14.77 -10.73
CA ARG A 95 -14.10 -14.14 -10.97
C ARG A 95 -13.97 -13.71 -12.45
N PRO A 96 -13.71 -12.42 -12.77
CA PRO A 96 -13.75 -11.27 -11.86
C PRO A 96 -15.12 -11.11 -11.19
N THR A 97 -15.16 -10.44 -10.04
CA THR A 97 -16.41 -10.28 -9.30
C THR A 97 -17.47 -9.56 -10.12
N GLN A 98 -18.69 -10.05 -10.01
CA GLN A 98 -19.91 -9.36 -10.45
C GLN A 98 -20.82 -9.02 -9.26
N VAL A 99 -20.26 -9.07 -8.05
CA VAL A 99 -20.95 -8.76 -6.80
C VAL A 99 -20.62 -7.33 -6.40
N VAL A 100 -21.63 -6.46 -6.43
CA VAL A 100 -21.49 -5.06 -6.03
C VAL A 100 -22.29 -4.80 -4.77
N ILE A 101 -21.62 -4.39 -3.70
CA ILE A 101 -22.24 -3.84 -2.49
C ILE A 101 -22.29 -2.32 -2.66
N ASP A 102 -23.47 -1.80 -3.00
CA ASP A 102 -23.70 -0.38 -3.24
C ASP A 102 -24.34 0.27 -2.02
N CYS A 103 -23.60 1.17 -1.37
CA CYS A 103 -24.09 1.89 -0.19
C CYS A 103 -24.99 3.07 -0.54
N GLU A 104 -25.13 3.41 -1.83
CA GLU A 104 -26.04 4.42 -2.38
C GLU A 104 -25.77 5.86 -1.87
N GLY A 105 -24.63 6.11 -1.23
CA GLY A 105 -24.35 7.36 -0.52
C GLY A 105 -25.17 7.53 0.78
N LEU A 106 -25.76 6.45 1.30
CA LEU A 106 -26.70 6.46 2.43
C LEU A 106 -26.16 5.76 3.69
N GLY A 107 -24.86 5.47 3.72
CA GLY A 107 -24.20 4.81 4.85
C GLY A 107 -22.92 4.11 4.42
N ARG A 108 -22.55 3.07 5.18
CA ARG A 108 -21.34 2.28 5.00
C ARG A 108 -21.69 0.89 4.49
N ALA A 109 -20.72 0.11 4.04
CA ALA A 109 -20.93 -1.31 3.76
C ALA A 109 -20.92 -2.12 5.06
N PHE A 110 -19.84 -2.01 5.84
CA PHE A 110 -19.60 -2.88 7.00
C PHE A 110 -19.32 -2.12 8.29
N ILE A 111 -19.91 -2.63 9.38
CA ILE A 111 -19.66 -2.22 10.76
C ILE A 111 -19.03 -3.39 11.50
N CYS A 112 -17.79 -3.20 11.94
CA CYS A 112 -16.96 -4.18 12.62
C CYS A 112 -16.82 -3.75 14.09
N GLN A 113 -17.50 -4.45 15.00
CA GLN A 113 -17.50 -4.17 16.42
C GLN A 113 -17.26 -5.47 17.18
N SER A 114 -16.29 -5.46 18.10
CA SER A 114 -15.86 -6.60 18.93
C SER A 114 -15.32 -7.81 18.14
N GLY A 115 -14.53 -8.65 18.82
CA GLY A 115 -13.76 -9.74 18.22
C GLY A 115 -14.55 -10.65 17.28
N GLY A 116 -13.84 -11.21 16.29
CA GLY A 116 -14.37 -12.01 15.19
C GLY A 116 -13.48 -11.89 13.96
N GLY A 117 -13.05 -13.00 13.36
CA GLY A 117 -12.16 -13.04 12.20
C GLY A 117 -12.89 -12.95 10.85
N THR A 118 -13.90 -12.08 10.73
CA THR A 118 -14.70 -12.01 9.50
C THR A 118 -13.80 -11.74 8.29
N SER A 119 -14.01 -12.53 7.24
CA SER A 119 -13.24 -12.43 6.01
C SER A 119 -14.18 -12.12 4.84
N ILE A 120 -13.89 -11.04 4.11
CA ILE A 120 -14.71 -10.54 2.99
C ILE A 120 -13.88 -10.63 1.72
N TRP A 121 -14.32 -11.43 0.77
CA TRP A 121 -13.51 -11.84 -0.38
C TRP A 121 -14.22 -11.52 -1.69
N ASN A 122 -13.48 -10.94 -2.65
CA ASN A 122 -13.89 -10.83 -4.05
C ASN A 122 -15.22 -10.08 -4.25
N VAL A 123 -15.34 -8.88 -3.69
CA VAL A 123 -16.53 -8.01 -3.81
C VAL A 123 -16.14 -6.58 -4.15
N ASP A 124 -17.00 -5.90 -4.91
CA ASP A 124 -16.88 -4.47 -5.19
C ASP A 124 -17.73 -3.67 -4.19
N ILE A 125 -17.10 -2.74 -3.46
CA ILE A 125 -17.74 -1.92 -2.44
C ILE A 125 -17.72 -0.46 -2.88
N VAL A 126 -18.91 0.09 -3.14
CA VAL A 126 -19.05 1.38 -3.81
C VAL A 126 -19.97 2.34 -3.08
N ASN A 127 -19.73 3.64 -3.32
CA ASN A 127 -20.59 4.74 -2.89
C ASN A 127 -20.88 4.79 -1.38
N GLY A 128 -19.95 4.32 -0.56
CA GLY A 128 -19.98 4.54 0.88
C GLY A 128 -19.96 6.03 1.21
N PHE A 129 -20.80 6.49 2.13
CA PHE A 129 -20.82 7.87 2.60
C PHE A 129 -21.12 7.92 4.09
N ALA A 130 -20.16 8.43 4.87
CA ALA A 130 -20.33 8.59 6.31
C ALA A 130 -19.42 9.69 6.91
N ASP A 131 -19.46 9.89 8.22
CA ASP A 131 -18.54 10.80 8.91
C ASP A 131 -17.14 10.18 9.10
N ARG A 132 -17.08 8.88 9.39
CA ARG A 132 -15.86 8.09 9.58
C ARG A 132 -15.94 6.74 8.90
N GLY A 133 -14.99 6.35 8.08
CA GLY A 133 -15.00 5.05 7.41
C GLY A 133 -16.16 4.97 6.43
N GLY A 134 -16.04 5.61 5.26
CA GLY A 134 -17.14 5.71 4.30
C GLY A 134 -17.69 4.34 3.88
N ALA A 135 -16.84 3.31 3.79
CA ALA A 135 -17.24 1.94 3.50
C ALA A 135 -17.19 1.01 4.72
N VAL A 136 -16.20 1.17 5.60
CA VAL A 136 -15.87 0.23 6.68
C VAL A 136 -15.58 0.99 7.95
N PHE A 137 -16.24 0.61 9.03
CA PHE A 137 -15.99 1.14 10.36
C PHE A 137 -15.49 0.04 11.29
N CYS A 138 -14.25 0.16 11.77
CA CYS A 138 -13.62 -0.76 12.72
C CYS A 138 -13.44 -0.09 14.08
N ASP A 139 -14.02 -0.70 15.10
CA ASP A 139 -13.88 -0.29 16.50
C ASP A 139 -13.80 -1.52 17.42
N SER A 140 -13.57 -1.29 18.73
CA SER A 140 -13.56 -2.33 19.76
C SER A 140 -12.59 -3.47 19.44
N SER A 141 -11.37 -3.12 19.00
CA SER A 141 -10.30 -4.05 18.62
C SER A 141 -10.67 -5.07 17.54
N SER A 142 -11.59 -4.70 16.64
CA SER A 142 -11.96 -5.55 15.49
C SER A 142 -10.83 -5.66 14.46
N SER A 143 -10.77 -6.82 13.79
CA SER A 143 -9.70 -7.15 12.83
C SER A 143 -10.27 -7.88 11.60
N PRO A 144 -11.20 -7.27 10.84
CA PRO A 144 -11.74 -7.87 9.63
C PRO A 144 -10.64 -8.03 8.57
N SER A 145 -10.78 -9.04 7.70
CA SER A 145 -9.91 -9.22 6.54
C SER A 145 -10.66 -9.02 5.23
N PHE A 146 -10.01 -8.33 4.29
CA PHE A 146 -10.50 -8.10 2.94
C PHE A 146 -9.48 -8.66 1.95
N LEU A 147 -9.94 -9.48 1.01
CA LEU A 147 -9.10 -10.15 0.02
C LEU A 147 -9.71 -9.99 -1.37
N LEU A 148 -8.92 -9.52 -2.34
CA LEU A 148 -9.38 -9.36 -3.73
C LEU A 148 -10.61 -8.46 -3.87
N CYS A 149 -10.75 -7.48 -2.98
CA CYS A 149 -11.89 -6.55 -2.99
C CYS A 149 -11.52 -5.24 -3.69
N SER A 150 -12.52 -4.61 -4.32
CA SER A 150 -12.40 -3.23 -4.82
C SER A 150 -13.20 -2.26 -3.96
N PHE A 151 -12.63 -1.10 -3.68
CA PHE A 151 -13.28 0.00 -2.97
C PHE A 151 -13.21 1.24 -3.85
N SER A 152 -14.36 1.68 -4.36
CA SER A 152 -14.40 2.86 -5.22
C SER A 152 -15.46 3.88 -4.86
N PHE A 153 -15.11 5.15 -5.00
CA PHE A 153 -16.00 6.28 -4.75
C PHE A 153 -16.59 6.31 -3.32
N ASN A 154 -15.86 5.77 -2.34
CA ASN A 154 -16.25 5.85 -0.94
C ASN A 154 -15.74 7.16 -0.34
N VAL A 155 -16.60 7.81 0.43
CA VAL A 155 -16.39 9.15 0.96
C VAL A 155 -16.63 9.17 2.46
N ALA A 156 -15.72 9.80 3.20
CA ALA A 156 -15.97 10.20 4.57
C ALA A 156 -15.83 11.71 4.72
N THR A 157 -16.73 12.34 5.49
CA THR A 157 -16.65 13.80 5.71
C THR A 157 -15.53 14.20 6.67
N ASN A 158 -14.91 13.24 7.36
CA ASN A 158 -13.81 13.51 8.29
C ASN A 158 -12.64 12.51 8.15
N GLN A 159 -12.86 11.21 8.41
CA GLN A 159 -11.78 10.24 8.61
C GLN A 159 -12.00 8.96 7.82
N GLY A 160 -11.05 8.58 6.96
CA GLY A 160 -11.06 7.28 6.29
C GLY A 160 -12.16 7.19 5.24
N GLY A 161 -11.90 7.58 4.00
CA GLY A 161 -12.92 7.51 2.93
C GLY A 161 -13.42 6.08 2.69
N VAL A 162 -12.55 5.10 2.91
CA VAL A 162 -12.92 3.67 2.94
C VAL A 162 -13.05 3.18 4.37
N CYS A 163 -11.95 3.18 5.13
CA CYS A 163 -11.87 2.51 6.42
C CYS A 163 -11.47 3.48 7.53
N TYR A 164 -12.24 3.48 8.62
CA TYR A 164 -11.82 4.01 9.91
C TYR A 164 -11.39 2.85 10.82
N ALA A 165 -10.17 2.92 11.36
CA ALA A 165 -9.65 1.97 12.33
C ALA A 165 -9.34 2.67 13.66
N GLY A 166 -10.17 2.37 14.67
CA GLY A 166 -9.98 2.85 16.05
C GLY A 166 -8.90 2.09 16.82
N ALA A 167 -8.69 2.49 18.08
CA ALA A 167 -7.65 1.94 18.93
C ALA A 167 -7.74 0.41 19.05
N GLY A 168 -6.61 -0.28 18.92
CA GLY A 168 -6.52 -1.74 19.01
C GLY A 168 -7.03 -2.51 17.79
N CYS A 169 -7.58 -1.84 16.77
CA CYS A 169 -8.03 -2.50 15.55
C CYS A 169 -6.85 -2.91 14.66
N SER A 170 -7.01 -4.01 13.92
CA SER A 170 -6.00 -4.49 12.96
C SER A 170 -6.68 -5.03 11.69
N PRO A 171 -7.38 -4.17 10.92
CA PRO A 171 -7.97 -4.60 9.66
C PRO A 171 -6.85 -4.99 8.67
N ARG A 172 -7.13 -6.02 7.87
CA ARG A 172 -6.20 -6.56 6.87
C ARG A 172 -6.75 -6.39 5.47
N PHE A 173 -5.93 -5.93 4.55
CA PHE A 173 -6.29 -5.77 3.14
C PHE A 173 -5.23 -6.44 2.27
N SER A 174 -5.59 -7.52 1.57
CA SER A 174 -4.68 -8.19 0.63
C SER A 174 -5.24 -8.12 -0.77
N ASP A 175 -4.38 -7.75 -1.72
CA ASP A 175 -4.70 -7.75 -3.15
C ASP A 175 -5.96 -6.95 -3.47
N CYS A 176 -6.18 -5.87 -2.72
CA CYS A 176 -7.33 -5.00 -2.85
C CYS A 176 -7.01 -3.78 -3.73
N GLU A 177 -8.02 -3.24 -4.41
CA GLU A 177 -7.93 -1.97 -5.12
C GLU A 177 -8.72 -0.88 -4.38
N PHE A 178 -8.09 0.27 -4.16
CA PHE A 178 -8.71 1.46 -3.57
C PHE A 178 -8.63 2.60 -4.57
N ARG A 179 -9.75 2.93 -5.21
CA ARG A 179 -9.78 3.89 -6.30
C ARG A 179 -10.73 5.05 -6.06
N ARG A 180 -10.25 6.28 -6.19
CA ARG A 180 -11.08 7.51 -6.11
C ARG A 180 -11.91 7.60 -4.84
N ASN A 181 -11.32 7.22 -3.71
CA ASN A 181 -11.92 7.41 -2.40
C ASN A 181 -11.46 8.75 -1.80
N SER A 182 -12.27 9.32 -0.92
CA SER A 182 -12.04 10.69 -0.43
C SER A 182 -12.40 10.88 1.04
N ALA A 183 -11.49 11.51 1.79
CA ALA A 183 -11.74 12.04 3.12
C ALA A 183 -10.66 13.07 3.50
N PRO A 184 -10.97 14.06 4.34
CA PRO A 184 -9.96 15.00 4.81
C PRO A 184 -8.72 14.33 5.43
N LEU A 185 -8.91 13.31 6.27
CA LEU A 185 -7.82 12.55 6.89
C LEU A 185 -7.86 11.11 6.41
N GLY A 186 -6.92 10.72 5.54
CA GLY A 186 -6.87 9.37 4.99
C GLY A 186 -7.98 9.13 3.98
N GLY A 187 -7.77 9.49 2.71
CA GLY A 187 -8.80 9.32 1.67
C GLY A 187 -9.26 7.87 1.49
N VAL A 188 -8.44 6.91 1.93
CA VAL A 188 -8.78 5.49 2.03
C VAL A 188 -8.84 5.07 3.49
N LEU A 189 -7.72 5.10 4.21
CA LEU A 189 -7.59 4.56 5.56
C LEU A 189 -7.23 5.66 6.54
N TYR A 190 -8.03 5.78 7.60
CA TYR A 190 -7.63 6.48 8.81
C TYR A 190 -7.40 5.46 9.92
N CYS A 191 -6.21 5.48 10.54
CA CYS A 191 -5.91 4.67 11.71
C CYS A 191 -5.42 5.54 12.87
N THR A 192 -5.97 5.27 14.06
CA THR A 192 -5.56 5.92 15.32
C THR A 192 -5.28 4.87 16.38
N ASN A 193 -4.02 4.74 16.80
CA ASN A 193 -3.57 3.68 17.71
C ASN A 193 -4.03 2.27 17.25
N ALA A 194 -3.97 2.03 15.94
CA ALA A 194 -4.38 0.80 15.28
C ALA A 194 -3.22 0.25 14.45
N SER A 195 -3.20 -1.08 14.24
CA SER A 195 -2.11 -1.77 13.53
C SER A 195 -2.61 -2.46 12.24
N PRO A 196 -3.08 -1.70 11.25
CA PRO A 196 -3.55 -2.26 9.98
C PRO A 196 -2.38 -2.87 9.18
N VAL A 197 -2.68 -3.92 8.42
CA VAL A 197 -1.72 -4.61 7.55
C VAL A 197 -2.26 -4.65 6.12
N LEU A 198 -1.47 -4.17 5.16
CA LEU A 198 -1.86 -4.14 3.76
C LEU A 198 -0.78 -4.79 2.88
N SER A 199 -1.21 -5.69 2.00
CA SER A 199 -0.32 -6.46 1.12
C SER A 199 -0.85 -6.47 -0.32
N GLY A 200 0.06 -6.34 -1.29
CA GLY A 200 -0.28 -6.48 -2.73
C GLY A 200 -1.35 -5.53 -3.23
N SER A 201 -1.67 -4.47 -2.49
CA SER A 201 -2.85 -3.63 -2.74
C SER A 201 -2.50 -2.37 -3.52
N SER A 202 -3.46 -1.85 -4.29
CA SER A 202 -3.29 -0.65 -5.10
C SER A 202 -4.16 0.51 -4.63
N PHE A 203 -3.59 1.71 -4.57
CA PHE A 203 -4.23 2.97 -4.18
C PHE A 203 -4.11 3.95 -5.33
N VAL A 204 -5.23 4.22 -6.00
CA VAL A 204 -5.26 4.97 -7.27
C VAL A 204 -6.18 6.18 -7.17
N ASP A 205 -5.65 7.36 -7.49
CA ASP A 205 -6.42 8.60 -7.59
C ASP A 205 -7.25 8.93 -6.33
N ASN A 206 -6.77 8.56 -5.13
CA ASN A 206 -7.44 8.91 -3.88
C ASN A 206 -7.08 10.34 -3.46
N VAL A 207 -8.00 11.00 -2.76
CA VAL A 207 -7.90 12.42 -2.42
C VAL A 207 -8.09 12.63 -0.93
N GLY A 208 -7.29 13.54 -0.35
CA GLY A 208 -7.48 13.98 1.02
C GLY A 208 -6.83 15.32 1.32
N THR A 209 -6.96 15.79 2.55
CA THR A 209 -6.26 16.98 3.02
C THR A 209 -4.88 16.59 3.55
N HIS A 210 -4.82 15.54 4.37
CA HIS A 210 -3.61 14.94 4.92
C HIS A 210 -3.65 13.43 4.69
N GLY A 211 -2.65 12.89 4.00
CA GLY A 211 -2.64 11.46 3.65
C GLY A 211 -3.76 11.15 2.66
N ALA A 212 -3.54 11.40 1.37
CA ALA A 212 -4.59 11.22 0.37
C ALA A 212 -5.09 9.77 0.29
N SER A 213 -4.25 8.80 0.66
CA SER A 213 -4.67 7.41 0.86
C SER A 213 -4.72 7.07 2.34
N ILE A 214 -3.62 7.20 3.08
CA ILE A 214 -3.52 6.70 4.45
C ILE A 214 -3.12 7.83 5.40
N TYR A 215 -3.86 7.94 6.49
CA TYR A 215 -3.52 8.79 7.63
C TYR A 215 -3.37 7.93 8.88
N CYS A 216 -2.15 7.88 9.42
CA CYS A 216 -1.78 7.09 10.59
C CYS A 216 -1.36 8.01 11.74
N LEU A 217 -2.03 7.88 12.88
CA LEU A 217 -1.71 8.60 14.10
C LEU A 217 -1.53 7.60 15.24
N SER A 218 -0.40 7.70 15.95
CA SER A 218 -0.22 6.98 17.20
C SER A 218 0.49 7.82 18.25
N SER A 219 0.19 7.51 19.52
CA SER A 219 0.95 7.95 20.68
C SER A 219 1.95 6.90 21.17
N ASP A 220 2.04 5.74 20.51
CA ASP A 220 2.89 4.62 20.89
C ASP A 220 3.64 4.08 19.67
N SER A 221 4.97 4.24 19.69
CA SER A 221 5.84 3.78 18.60
C SER A 221 5.88 2.26 18.39
N THR A 222 5.28 1.45 19.28
CA THR A 222 5.13 0.00 19.08
C THR A 222 3.96 -0.35 18.14
N ILE A 223 3.04 0.59 17.92
CA ILE A 223 1.94 0.45 16.97
C ILE A 223 2.47 0.73 15.57
N ALA A 224 2.18 -0.18 14.64
CA ALA A 224 2.76 -0.19 13.31
C ALA A 224 1.69 -0.21 12.20
N LEU A 225 1.86 0.65 11.21
CA LEU A 225 1.26 0.48 9.88
C LEU A 225 2.24 -0.34 9.03
N THR A 226 1.80 -1.51 8.56
CA THR A 226 2.62 -2.40 7.72
C THR A 226 2.09 -2.44 6.29
N LEU A 227 2.95 -2.10 5.34
CA LEU A 227 2.67 -2.11 3.90
C LEU A 227 3.69 -3.01 3.19
N SER A 228 3.23 -4.00 2.43
CA SER A 228 4.11 -4.87 1.64
C SER A 228 3.63 -4.99 0.20
N GLY A 229 4.50 -4.76 -0.78
CA GLY A 229 4.15 -4.89 -2.20
C GLY A 229 3.00 -3.98 -2.65
N CYS A 230 2.74 -2.88 -1.94
CA CYS A 230 1.63 -1.98 -2.23
C CYS A 230 2.02 -0.91 -3.25
N ARG A 231 1.06 -0.49 -4.08
CA ARG A 231 1.27 0.55 -5.11
C ARG A 231 0.37 1.76 -4.87
N PHE A 232 0.97 2.94 -4.71
CA PHE A 232 0.28 4.23 -4.60
C PHE A 232 0.52 5.05 -5.86
N SER A 233 -0.53 5.33 -6.62
CA SER A 233 -0.46 6.02 -7.91
C SER A 233 -1.43 7.19 -7.99
N GLY A 234 -0.93 8.39 -8.31
CA GLY A 234 -1.77 9.54 -8.59
C GLY A 234 -2.59 10.04 -7.39
N ASN A 235 -2.21 9.70 -6.15
CA ASN A 235 -2.92 10.17 -4.97
C ASN A 235 -2.53 11.64 -4.69
N ALA A 236 -3.50 12.45 -4.25
CA ALA A 236 -3.33 13.88 -4.13
C ALA A 236 -3.83 14.43 -2.79
N ALA A 237 -2.91 14.99 -2.00
CA ALA A 237 -3.23 15.69 -0.76
C ALA A 237 -3.23 17.20 -0.97
N SER A 238 -4.29 17.90 -0.52
CA SER A 238 -4.35 19.36 -0.63
C SER A 238 -3.40 20.08 0.34
N VAL A 239 -2.77 19.37 1.28
CA VAL A 239 -1.76 19.94 2.18
C VAL A 239 -0.52 19.07 2.24
N GLU A 240 -0.57 17.88 2.84
CA GLU A 240 0.66 17.13 3.14
C GLU A 240 0.46 15.61 3.15
N GLY A 241 1.53 14.86 2.88
CA GLY A 241 1.49 13.40 2.74
C GLY A 241 0.67 12.98 1.53
N GLY A 242 1.21 13.16 0.33
CA GLY A 242 0.46 13.01 -0.93
C GLY A 242 -0.11 11.61 -1.15
N ALA A 243 0.45 10.57 -0.54
CA ALA A 243 -0.21 9.27 -0.38
C ALA A 243 -0.40 8.91 1.09
N VAL A 244 0.68 8.96 1.88
CA VAL A 244 0.71 8.51 3.27
C VAL A 244 1.15 9.65 4.19
N TRP A 245 0.39 9.82 5.27
CA TRP A 245 0.72 10.71 6.36
C TRP A 245 0.82 9.90 7.66
N CYS A 246 1.92 10.05 8.38
CA CYS A 246 2.19 9.29 9.59
C CYS A 246 2.72 10.20 10.71
N ARG A 247 2.17 10.06 11.92
CA ARG A 247 2.66 10.77 13.11
C ARG A 247 2.72 9.86 14.33
N GLY A 248 3.88 9.80 14.97
CA GLY A 248 4.13 9.07 16.22
C GLY A 248 4.04 7.54 16.15
N ALA A 249 3.78 6.96 14.98
CA ALA A 249 3.70 5.52 14.78
C ALA A 249 4.99 4.95 14.16
N SER A 250 5.16 3.63 14.29
CA SER A 250 6.08 2.88 13.43
C SER A 250 5.45 2.69 12.05
N LEU A 251 6.27 2.77 11.00
CA LEU A 251 5.82 2.63 9.63
C LEU A 251 6.78 1.67 8.91
N LEU A 252 6.31 0.48 8.55
CA LEU A 252 7.10 -0.54 7.88
C LEU A 252 6.62 -0.70 6.44
N LEU A 253 7.47 -0.32 5.49
CA LEU A 253 7.21 -0.42 4.06
C LEU A 253 8.24 -1.34 3.43
N THR A 254 7.78 -2.41 2.78
CA THR A 254 8.64 -3.33 2.04
C THR A 254 8.15 -3.44 0.60
N SER A 255 9.06 -3.27 -0.35
CA SER A 255 8.76 -3.44 -1.78
C SER A 255 7.56 -2.63 -2.28
N CYS A 256 7.31 -1.46 -1.69
CA CYS A 256 6.20 -0.59 -2.06
C CYS A 256 6.61 0.40 -3.14
N VAL A 257 5.66 0.79 -3.99
CA VAL A 257 5.89 1.72 -5.09
C VAL A 257 4.96 2.93 -4.96
N PHE A 258 5.55 4.12 -4.92
CA PHE A 258 4.85 5.41 -4.88
C PHE A 258 5.15 6.17 -6.17
N THR A 259 4.16 6.31 -7.06
CA THR A 259 4.32 6.95 -8.35
C THR A 259 3.37 8.12 -8.53
N GLY A 260 3.88 9.30 -8.89
CA GLY A 260 3.02 10.43 -9.27
C GLY A 260 2.10 10.93 -8.15
N ASN A 261 2.44 10.70 -6.88
CA ASN A 261 1.65 11.22 -5.77
C ASN A 261 2.05 12.68 -5.50
N SER A 262 1.10 13.49 -5.01
CA SER A 262 1.32 14.93 -4.87
C SER A 262 0.78 15.53 -3.57
N ALA A 263 1.50 16.52 -3.05
CA ALA A 263 1.07 17.32 -1.90
C ALA A 263 1.37 18.81 -2.12
N LEU A 264 0.45 19.71 -1.72
CA LEU A 264 0.70 21.15 -1.91
C LEU A 264 1.77 21.73 -0.98
N ALA A 265 2.06 21.10 0.16
CA ALA A 265 3.08 21.53 1.10
C ALA A 265 4.26 20.54 1.16
N ALA A 266 4.11 19.39 1.80
CA ALA A 266 5.25 18.51 2.14
C ALA A 266 4.95 17.03 1.93
N GLY A 267 6.00 16.27 1.60
CA GLY A 267 5.96 14.81 1.46
C GLY A 267 5.06 14.36 0.32
N GLY A 268 5.53 14.49 -0.92
CA GLY A 268 4.70 14.20 -2.11
C GLY A 268 4.22 12.74 -2.17
N GLY A 269 5.02 11.79 -1.67
CA GLY A 269 4.58 10.42 -1.41
C GLY A 269 4.26 10.17 0.06
N LEU A 270 5.21 10.46 0.94
CA LEU A 270 5.16 10.12 2.36
C LEU A 270 5.56 11.30 3.25
N LEU A 271 4.81 11.51 4.32
CA LEU A 271 5.15 12.40 5.41
C LEU A 271 5.22 11.64 6.76
N CYS A 272 6.31 11.83 7.50
CA CYS A 272 6.51 11.28 8.84
C CYS A 272 6.87 12.39 9.85
N LEU A 273 6.11 12.46 10.95
CA LEU A 273 6.21 13.51 11.96
C LEU A 273 6.23 12.96 13.40
N SER A 274 6.75 13.78 14.32
CA SER A 274 6.62 13.65 15.79
C SER A 274 7.01 12.26 16.29
N SER A 275 8.31 11.96 16.24
CA SER A 275 8.88 10.69 16.74
C SER A 275 8.39 9.44 16.00
N ALA A 276 7.83 9.60 14.79
CA ALA A 276 7.57 8.49 13.89
C ALA A 276 8.88 7.74 13.56
N ARG A 277 8.76 6.45 13.24
CA ARG A 277 9.92 5.59 12.95
C ARG A 277 9.74 4.84 11.63
N PRO A 278 9.83 5.51 10.48
CA PRO A 278 9.70 4.85 9.19
C PRO A 278 10.92 3.97 8.88
N THR A 279 10.66 2.71 8.56
CA THR A 279 11.63 1.77 7.96
C THR A 279 11.12 1.40 6.59
N LEU A 280 11.85 1.82 5.55
CA LEU A 280 11.54 1.56 4.16
C LEU A 280 12.62 0.64 3.59
N GLU A 281 12.20 -0.50 3.05
CA GLU A 281 13.06 -1.49 2.44
C GLU A 281 12.62 -1.76 1.00
N SER A 282 13.56 -1.68 0.05
CA SER A 282 13.31 -2.00 -1.36
C SER A 282 12.14 -1.20 -1.95
N CYS A 283 11.90 0.01 -1.46
CA CYS A 283 10.79 0.85 -1.90
C CYS A 283 11.21 1.78 -3.05
N THR A 284 10.27 2.06 -3.94
CA THR A 284 10.47 2.97 -5.07
C THR A 284 9.55 4.18 -4.95
N PHE A 285 10.12 5.37 -5.02
CA PHE A 285 9.41 6.63 -5.12
C PHE A 285 9.77 7.27 -6.45
N SER A 286 8.82 7.33 -7.37
CA SER A 286 9.02 7.92 -8.70
C SER A 286 8.06 9.06 -9.00
N ASN A 287 8.59 10.17 -9.51
CA ASN A 287 7.81 11.30 -9.99
C ASN A 287 6.79 11.84 -8.96
N ASN A 288 7.08 11.72 -7.66
CA ASN A 288 6.26 12.33 -6.62
C ASN A 288 6.62 13.81 -6.47
N TYR A 289 5.63 14.61 -6.10
CA TYR A 289 5.75 16.06 -6.11
C TYR A 289 5.27 16.69 -4.81
N SER A 290 6.04 17.65 -4.29
CA SER A 290 5.54 18.60 -3.31
C SER A 290 6.01 20.01 -3.61
N THR A 291 5.24 21.03 -3.23
CA THR A 291 5.65 22.42 -3.52
C THR A 291 6.82 22.87 -2.64
N ARG A 292 6.82 22.50 -1.34
CA ARG A 292 7.79 23.02 -0.36
C ARG A 292 9.00 22.10 -0.22
N GLY A 293 8.80 20.83 0.15
CA GLY A 293 9.93 19.93 0.29
C GLY A 293 9.59 18.47 0.43
N GLY A 294 10.61 17.63 0.26
CA GLY A 294 10.48 16.17 0.29
C GLY A 294 9.55 15.73 -0.83
N GLY A 295 9.99 15.88 -2.08
CA GLY A 295 9.15 15.55 -3.24
C GLY A 295 8.68 14.09 -3.17
N ALA A 296 9.52 13.19 -2.64
CA ALA A 296 9.11 11.85 -2.23
C ALA A 296 8.73 11.79 -0.75
N VAL A 297 9.70 12.05 0.15
CA VAL A 297 9.56 11.79 1.58
C VAL A 297 9.97 13.00 2.38
N TRP A 298 9.16 13.33 3.39
CA TRP A 298 9.52 14.31 4.41
C TRP A 298 9.48 13.66 5.80
N CYS A 299 10.59 13.74 6.52
CA CYS A 299 10.72 13.31 7.91
C CYS A 299 11.05 14.53 8.78
N SER A 300 10.33 14.74 9.89
CA SER A 300 10.66 15.83 10.82
C SER A 300 10.16 15.61 12.25
N ASN A 301 10.55 16.51 13.16
CA ASN A 301 10.13 16.52 14.57
C ASN A 301 10.54 15.21 15.27
N GLU A 302 11.85 14.98 15.41
CA GLU A 302 12.44 13.82 16.11
C GLU A 302 12.12 12.46 15.47
N THR A 303 11.79 12.46 14.17
CA THR A 303 11.54 11.24 13.39
C THR A 303 12.87 10.56 13.07
N VAL A 304 12.97 9.25 13.36
CA VAL A 304 14.16 8.45 13.00
C VAL A 304 13.82 7.62 11.77
N SER A 305 14.42 7.97 10.62
CA SER A 305 14.11 7.29 9.36
C SER A 305 15.24 6.39 8.87
N THR A 306 14.88 5.20 8.42
CA THR A 306 15.78 4.20 7.86
C THR A 306 15.30 3.83 6.47
N PHE A 307 16.17 4.02 5.48
CA PHE A 307 15.95 3.64 4.09
C PHE A 307 17.01 2.61 3.69
N ILE A 308 16.57 1.46 3.22
CA ILE A 308 17.44 0.35 2.81
C ILE A 308 17.07 -0.04 1.40
N SER A 309 18.05 -0.03 0.49
CA SER A 309 17.85 -0.44 -0.90
C SER A 309 16.69 0.31 -1.56
N CYS A 310 16.50 1.60 -1.28
CA CYS A 310 15.40 2.37 -1.85
C CYS A 310 15.83 3.11 -3.13
N THR A 311 14.90 3.28 -4.06
CA THR A 311 15.10 4.08 -5.28
C THR A 311 14.18 5.29 -5.28
N PHE A 312 14.76 6.48 -5.40
CA PHE A 312 14.08 7.76 -5.54
C PHE A 312 14.41 8.33 -6.91
N TYR A 313 13.43 8.41 -7.81
CA TYR A 313 13.64 8.83 -9.20
C TYR A 313 12.70 9.99 -9.58
N GLY A 314 13.22 11.06 -10.15
CA GLY A 314 12.37 12.09 -10.77
C GLY A 314 11.46 12.86 -9.79
N ASN A 315 11.70 12.73 -8.48
CA ASN A 315 10.88 13.41 -7.48
C ASN A 315 11.24 14.90 -7.42
N SER A 316 10.25 15.76 -7.13
CA SER A 316 10.41 17.20 -7.27
C SER A 316 9.86 17.97 -6.09
N ALA A 317 10.68 18.85 -5.52
CA ALA A 317 10.26 19.86 -4.55
C ALA A 317 11.19 21.07 -4.54
N ALA A 318 10.82 22.14 -3.82
CA ALA A 318 11.70 23.29 -3.65
C ALA A 318 12.93 22.97 -2.78
N PHE A 319 12.76 22.14 -1.74
CA PHE A 319 13.83 21.66 -0.87
C PHE A 319 13.77 20.14 -0.76
N GLY A 320 14.85 19.44 -1.09
CA GLY A 320 14.88 17.99 -1.08
C GLY A 320 13.96 17.42 -2.15
N GLY A 321 14.41 17.43 -3.40
CA GLY A 321 13.72 16.88 -4.55
C GLY A 321 13.19 15.48 -4.27
N ALA A 322 14.01 14.63 -3.65
CA ALA A 322 13.53 13.37 -3.08
C ALA A 322 13.23 13.47 -1.58
N LEU A 323 14.25 13.76 -0.77
CA LEU A 323 14.18 13.61 0.68
C LEU A 323 14.34 14.94 1.40
N TYR A 324 13.43 15.23 2.32
CA TYR A 324 13.59 16.29 3.32
C TYR A 324 13.68 15.66 4.71
N LEU A 325 14.79 15.88 5.40
CA LEU A 325 15.06 15.33 6.73
C LEU A 325 15.31 16.48 7.72
N ASN A 326 14.34 16.80 8.57
CA ASN A 326 14.53 17.76 9.66
C ASN A 326 14.95 17.03 10.93
N GLU A 327 16.23 17.12 11.26
CA GLU A 327 16.85 16.34 12.32
C GLU A 327 17.39 17.26 13.41
N PRO A 328 16.59 17.68 14.41
CA PRO A 328 17.14 18.50 15.48
C PRO A 328 18.10 17.72 16.40
N THR A 329 17.89 16.40 16.59
CA THR A 329 18.62 15.62 17.62
C THR A 329 18.91 14.14 17.28
N VAL A 330 18.46 13.63 16.12
CA VAL A 330 18.57 12.19 15.77
C VAL A 330 19.22 11.97 14.40
N PHE A 331 19.57 10.70 14.12
CA PHE A 331 20.20 10.30 12.85
C PHE A 331 19.20 9.58 11.96
N SER A 332 19.20 9.94 10.68
CA SER A 332 18.55 9.16 9.62
C SER A 332 19.59 8.35 8.84
N TRP A 333 19.23 7.14 8.43
CA TRP A 333 20.14 6.21 7.77
C TRP A 333 19.67 5.89 6.35
N LEU A 334 20.58 6.03 5.38
CA LEU A 334 20.40 5.56 4.03
C LEU A 334 21.45 4.49 3.74
N ASP A 335 21.00 3.29 3.43
CA ASP A 335 21.83 2.14 3.04
C ASP A 335 21.47 1.73 1.62
N ARG A 336 22.45 1.58 0.74
CA ARG A 336 22.20 1.03 -0.62
C ARG A 336 21.12 1.79 -1.38
N CYS A 337 20.98 3.09 -1.15
CA CYS A 337 19.91 3.88 -1.78
C CYS A 337 20.39 4.57 -3.05
N VAL A 338 19.48 4.74 -4.02
CA VAL A 338 19.70 5.54 -5.23
C VAL A 338 18.76 6.73 -5.22
N VAL A 339 19.29 7.94 -5.35
CA VAL A 339 18.52 9.18 -5.49
C VAL A 339 18.94 9.88 -6.76
N ALA A 340 18.08 9.85 -7.77
CA ALA A 340 18.47 10.27 -9.10
C ALA A 340 17.43 11.12 -9.83
N PHE A 341 17.95 12.02 -10.67
CA PHE A 341 17.18 12.76 -11.66
C PHE A 341 16.04 13.61 -11.08
N CYS A 342 16.15 14.09 -9.85
CA CYS A 342 15.18 15.07 -9.32
C CYS A 342 15.24 16.36 -10.17
N PRO A 343 14.16 16.76 -10.87
CA PRO A 343 14.20 17.90 -11.78
C PRO A 343 14.23 19.25 -11.05
N LYS A 344 13.94 19.25 -9.74
CA LYS A 344 13.98 20.43 -8.87
C LYS A 344 14.34 20.02 -7.45
N GLY A 345 15.13 20.87 -6.79
CA GLY A 345 15.65 20.65 -5.44
C GLY A 345 16.86 19.73 -5.43
N GLU A 346 17.67 19.84 -4.40
CA GLU A 346 18.77 18.90 -4.12
C GLU A 346 18.26 17.49 -3.83
N ALA A 347 19.10 16.47 -4.02
CA ALA A 347 18.75 15.07 -3.76
C ALA A 347 18.17 14.88 -2.35
N VAL A 348 18.88 15.40 -1.35
CA VAL A 348 18.54 15.31 0.07
C VAL A 348 18.71 16.68 0.72
N PHE A 349 17.67 17.18 1.36
CA PHE A 349 17.74 18.40 2.16
C PHE A 349 17.68 18.08 3.63
N ILE A 350 18.61 18.65 4.39
CA ILE A 350 18.69 18.43 5.84
C ILE A 350 18.67 19.77 6.55
N THR A 351 17.83 19.88 7.57
CA THR A 351 17.82 21.01 8.51
C THR A 351 18.03 20.54 9.93
N GLY A 352 18.61 21.41 10.77
CA GLY A 352 18.93 21.10 12.16
C GLY A 352 20.39 20.67 12.36
N SER A 353 20.70 20.17 13.56
CA SER A 353 22.04 19.72 13.98
C SER A 353 22.29 18.22 13.78
N GLY A 354 21.25 17.45 13.45
CA GLY A 354 21.35 16.03 13.15
C GLY A 354 22.01 15.78 11.80
N LEU A 355 22.54 14.57 11.64
CA LEU A 355 23.26 14.14 10.45
C LEU A 355 22.51 12.95 9.82
N ALA A 356 22.41 12.92 8.49
CA ALA A 356 22.11 11.68 7.79
C ALA A 356 23.40 10.90 7.52
N VAL A 357 23.36 9.60 7.75
CA VAL A 357 24.46 8.70 7.42
C VAL A 357 24.14 7.97 6.13
N LEU A 358 24.96 8.20 5.10
CA LEU A 358 24.85 7.53 3.81
C LEU A 358 25.94 6.46 3.71
N ASN A 359 25.52 5.23 3.47
CA ASN A 359 26.37 4.07 3.21
C ASN A 359 25.97 3.45 1.88
N CYS A 360 26.94 3.25 0.99
CA CYS A 360 26.71 2.66 -0.32
C CYS A 360 25.54 3.33 -1.05
N CYS A 361 25.53 4.65 -1.15
CA CYS A 361 24.46 5.39 -1.82
C CYS A 361 24.96 6.03 -3.11
N ASP A 362 24.07 6.13 -4.09
CA ASP A 362 24.32 6.86 -5.33
C ASP A 362 23.35 8.04 -5.45
N LEU A 363 23.91 9.26 -5.40
CA LEU A 363 23.17 10.50 -5.62
C LEU A 363 23.68 11.08 -6.93
N TYR A 364 22.81 11.14 -7.95
CA TYR A 364 23.21 11.50 -9.31
C TYR A 364 22.16 12.28 -10.10
N GLY A 365 22.60 13.33 -10.78
CA GLY A 365 21.80 14.03 -11.78
C GLY A 365 20.63 14.82 -11.19
N ASN A 366 20.71 15.20 -9.91
CA ASN A 366 19.67 15.98 -9.23
C ASN A 366 19.92 17.48 -9.46
N ALA A 367 18.93 18.20 -9.96
CA ALA A 367 19.09 19.58 -10.45
C ALA A 367 19.56 20.57 -9.37
N GLY A 368 19.15 20.38 -8.10
CA GLY A 368 19.60 21.21 -6.99
C GLY A 368 20.92 20.76 -6.36
N GLY A 369 21.51 19.65 -6.80
CA GLY A 369 22.78 19.12 -6.32
C GLY A 369 22.68 17.71 -5.75
N ASP A 370 23.75 16.94 -5.98
CA ASP A 370 23.87 15.54 -5.57
C ASP A 370 24.50 15.40 -4.17
N TRP A 371 25.70 15.93 -3.97
CA TRP A 371 26.47 15.82 -2.73
C TRP A 371 26.83 17.21 -2.20
N ILE A 372 25.84 17.94 -1.69
CA ILE A 372 26.00 19.32 -1.21
C ILE A 372 25.64 19.45 0.28
N GLY A 373 25.89 20.62 0.87
CA GLY A 373 25.54 20.89 2.26
C GLY A 373 26.32 20.03 3.26
N SER A 374 25.63 19.50 4.29
CA SER A 374 26.25 18.80 5.42
C SER A 374 26.82 17.41 5.09
N TYR A 375 26.56 16.88 3.90
CA TYR A 375 27.00 15.54 3.47
C TYR A 375 27.91 15.56 2.24
N ALA A 376 28.36 16.73 1.79
CA ALA A 376 29.32 16.86 0.69
C ALA A 376 30.60 16.04 0.90
N SER A 377 31.06 15.90 2.15
CA SER A 377 32.23 15.11 2.53
C SER A 377 32.00 13.59 2.52
N GLN A 378 30.76 13.12 2.31
CA GLN A 378 30.43 11.70 2.28
C GLN A 378 30.61 11.08 0.89
N LEU A 379 30.82 11.89 -0.16
CA LEU A 379 31.12 11.40 -1.51
C LEU A 379 32.47 10.65 -1.52
N GLY A 380 32.49 9.44 -2.08
CA GLY A 380 33.67 8.57 -2.11
C GLY A 380 34.00 7.91 -0.76
N VAL A 381 33.17 8.13 0.26
CA VAL A 381 33.28 7.51 1.59
C VAL A 381 32.24 6.41 1.71
N ARG A 382 32.58 5.27 2.33
CA ARG A 382 31.63 4.16 2.55
C ARG A 382 30.94 3.65 1.27
N GLY A 383 31.67 3.62 0.15
CA GLY A 383 31.13 3.17 -1.14
C GLY A 383 30.11 4.11 -1.78
N ASN A 384 29.95 5.34 -1.26
CA ASN A 384 29.07 6.34 -1.86
C ASN A 384 29.63 6.88 -3.18
N VAL A 385 28.75 7.03 -4.17
CA VAL A 385 29.12 7.45 -5.53
C VAL A 385 28.18 8.54 -6.06
N SER A 386 28.56 9.11 -7.19
CA SER A 386 27.73 10.04 -7.98
C SER A 386 27.94 9.69 -9.45
N LYS A 387 27.17 8.71 -9.93
CA LYS A 387 27.28 8.21 -11.32
C LYS A 387 25.90 7.87 -11.85
N ASP A 388 25.74 7.83 -13.17
CA ASP A 388 24.46 7.44 -13.77
C ASP A 388 24.08 6.03 -13.30
N PRO A 389 22.92 5.82 -12.64
CA PRO A 389 22.50 4.49 -12.22
C PRO A 389 22.24 3.53 -13.38
N LEU A 390 22.09 4.01 -14.62
CA LEU A 390 21.84 3.19 -15.81
C LEU A 390 20.58 2.32 -15.65
N PHE A 391 19.44 2.95 -15.36
CA PHE A 391 18.14 2.27 -15.31
C PHE A 391 17.72 1.76 -16.70
N CYS A 392 17.06 0.60 -16.74
CA CYS A 392 16.60 -0.05 -17.97
C CYS A 392 15.58 0.79 -18.76
N SER A 393 14.49 1.23 -18.10
CA SER A 393 13.45 2.05 -18.71
C SER A 393 12.62 2.77 -17.63
N PRO A 394 13.19 3.80 -16.97
CA PRO A 394 12.56 4.44 -15.82
C PRO A 394 11.24 5.15 -16.18
N GLU A 395 11.10 5.64 -17.42
CA GLU A 395 9.87 6.28 -17.91
C GLU A 395 8.68 5.31 -17.98
N SER A 396 8.93 4.01 -18.18
CA SER A 396 7.90 2.96 -18.11
C SER A 396 7.78 2.34 -16.72
N GLY A 397 8.50 2.87 -15.72
CA GLY A 397 8.54 2.34 -14.35
C GLY A 397 9.45 1.12 -14.15
N ASP A 398 10.31 0.79 -15.12
CA ASP A 398 11.31 -0.26 -14.99
C ASP A 398 12.63 0.34 -14.48
N PHE A 399 12.84 0.23 -13.18
CA PHE A 399 14.02 0.73 -12.48
C PHE A 399 15.08 -0.34 -12.25
N ARG A 400 15.01 -1.49 -12.94
CA ARG A 400 16.14 -2.43 -12.97
C ARG A 400 17.36 -1.77 -13.56
N LEU A 401 18.51 -2.30 -13.22
CA LEU A 401 19.80 -1.74 -13.59
C LEU A 401 20.35 -2.48 -14.81
N LEU A 402 20.97 -1.75 -15.73
CA LEU A 402 21.80 -2.34 -16.78
C LEU A 402 22.99 -3.10 -16.15
N PRO A 403 23.54 -4.14 -16.80
CA PRO A 403 24.66 -4.92 -16.27
C PRO A 403 25.89 -4.10 -15.88
N GLU A 404 26.11 -2.97 -16.54
CA GLU A 404 27.25 -2.07 -16.39
C GLU A 404 27.01 -0.98 -15.34
N SER A 405 25.86 -1.01 -14.67
CA SER A 405 25.47 -0.02 -13.69
C SER A 405 26.48 0.11 -12.55
N PRO A 406 26.87 1.34 -12.15
CA PRO A 406 27.66 1.57 -10.94
C PRO A 406 26.87 1.27 -9.66
N CYS A 407 25.58 0.97 -9.77
CA CYS A 407 24.71 0.51 -8.70
C CYS A 407 24.57 -1.01 -8.65
N GLY A 408 25.15 -1.74 -9.61
CA GLY A 408 25.19 -3.20 -9.61
C GLY A 408 26.21 -3.76 -8.63
N SER A 409 26.00 -5.02 -8.21
CA SER A 409 26.75 -5.71 -7.15
C SER A 409 28.28 -5.69 -7.29
N ASP A 410 28.77 -5.67 -8.52
CA ASP A 410 30.17 -5.92 -8.83
C ASP A 410 31.01 -4.63 -8.92
N SER A 411 30.37 -3.46 -8.78
CA SER A 411 30.96 -2.16 -9.13
C SER A 411 31.60 -1.40 -7.97
N THR A 412 31.11 -1.57 -6.74
CA THR A 412 31.48 -0.74 -5.58
C THR A 412 31.84 -1.54 -4.32
N GLY A 413 31.68 -2.88 -4.35
CA GLY A 413 31.78 -3.74 -3.17
C GLY A 413 30.60 -3.59 -2.20
N CYS A 414 29.56 -2.84 -2.58
CA CYS A 414 28.38 -2.56 -1.79
C CYS A 414 27.23 -3.55 -1.99
N GLY A 415 27.34 -4.47 -2.95
CA GLY A 415 26.17 -5.17 -3.49
C GLY A 415 25.27 -4.22 -4.29
N ASN A 416 24.07 -4.69 -4.65
CA ASN A 416 23.13 -3.87 -5.42
C ASN A 416 22.65 -2.67 -4.60
N MET A 417 22.70 -1.49 -5.21
CA MET A 417 22.11 -0.24 -4.71
C MET A 417 20.77 0.01 -5.43
N GLY A 418 19.75 0.42 -4.68
CA GLY A 418 18.40 0.66 -5.14
C GLY A 418 17.47 -0.54 -4.93
N ALA A 419 16.20 -0.33 -5.26
CA ALA A 419 15.11 -1.28 -4.99
C ALA A 419 15.03 -2.45 -5.98
N TRP A 420 15.79 -2.39 -7.07
CA TRP A 420 15.63 -3.28 -8.21
C TRP A 420 16.95 -3.99 -8.56
N PRO A 421 16.87 -5.23 -9.06
CA PRO A 421 18.05 -5.99 -9.43
C PRO A 421 18.71 -5.48 -10.72
N VAL A 422 19.91 -5.96 -10.96
CA VAL A 422 20.59 -5.89 -12.26
C VAL A 422 19.93 -6.88 -13.23
N GLY A 423 19.71 -6.43 -14.47
CA GLY A 423 19.17 -7.21 -15.59
C GLY A 423 17.84 -6.67 -16.09
N CYS A 424 17.83 -6.13 -17.32
CA CYS A 424 16.59 -5.70 -17.99
C CYS A 424 15.82 -6.91 -18.54
N GLU A 425 14.49 -6.88 -18.53
CA GLU A 425 13.73 -7.84 -19.34
C GLU A 425 14.05 -7.61 -20.82
N SER A 426 14.28 -8.69 -21.56
CA SER A 426 14.19 -8.65 -23.01
C SER A 426 12.77 -8.24 -23.37
N GLN A 427 12.59 -7.08 -24.01
CA GLN A 427 11.29 -6.71 -24.56
C GLN A 427 10.87 -7.80 -25.56
N SER A 428 9.88 -8.61 -25.20
CA SER A 428 9.20 -9.49 -26.14
C SER A 428 8.32 -8.62 -27.04
N TYR A 429 8.86 -8.20 -28.18
CA TYR A 429 7.99 -7.73 -29.25
C TYR A 429 7.17 -8.93 -29.73
N PRO A 430 5.82 -8.86 -29.77
CA PRO A 430 5.06 -9.86 -30.48
C PRO A 430 5.47 -9.81 -31.96
N GLU A 431 6.05 -10.90 -32.46
CA GLU A 431 6.32 -11.10 -33.89
C GLU A 431 5.00 -10.94 -34.66
N THR A 432 4.79 -9.76 -35.22
CA THR A 432 3.68 -9.48 -36.13
C THR A 432 4.22 -9.50 -37.55
N TYR A 433 3.77 -10.51 -38.30
CA TYR A 433 3.76 -10.61 -39.75
C TYR A 433 5.12 -10.58 -40.47
N ALA A 434 5.82 -11.72 -40.44
CA ALA A 434 6.67 -12.08 -41.57
C ALA A 434 5.78 -12.24 -42.82
N ALA A 435 5.97 -11.31 -43.76
CA ALA A 435 5.32 -11.27 -45.05
C ALA A 435 5.49 -12.59 -45.81
N ASN A 436 4.39 -13.05 -46.37
CA ASN A 436 4.29 -14.16 -47.31
C ASN A 436 5.04 -13.81 -48.61
N PRO A 437 6.15 -14.47 -48.98
CA PRO A 437 6.73 -14.33 -50.32
C PRO A 437 6.01 -15.27 -51.27
N ARG A 438 5.66 -14.73 -52.45
CA ARG A 438 5.07 -15.46 -53.58
C ARG A 438 5.94 -16.61 -54.07
#